data_AF-A0A7Y7E8J2-F1
#
_entry.id   AF-A0A7Y7E8J2-F1
#
_cell.length_a   1.000
_cell.length_b   1.000
_cell.length_c   1.000
_cell.angle_alpha   90.00
_cell.angle_beta   90.00
_cell.angle_gamma   90.00
#
_symmetry.space_group_name_H-M   'P 1'
#
loop_
_entity.id
_entity.type
_entity.pdbx_description
1 polymer ?
#
loop_
_entity_poly.entity_id
_entity_poly.type
_entity_poly.pdbx_seq_one_letter_code
_entity_poly.pdbx_strand_id
1 'polypeptide(L)'
;MRGLKKAAENKSALITGGAVAAMAAAAGLLLAGCSGSSEGVRKEGPAQTQSAAKATRIPSASATPVQEKVDAVKLIKNDPKVSDQIKKNLKPCTKDQYPVDVIYGNLTGGPRPDVVVNILTCGDSFGVGSYVYRAKDESGDAYENVFAAEQSPVYADIDRKDLQITRQVYAPGDAVCCPSGQDVLTYQWANDDFKETGRTHTDYSKVGNTGKVPSTGTEG
;
A
#
# COMPACT_ATOMS: atom_id res chain seq x y z
N MET A 1 -27.24 51.88 21.16
CA MET A 1 -26.18 52.89 20.95
C MET A 1 -25.04 52.62 21.92
N ARG A 2 -23.80 52.51 21.41
CA ARG A 2 -22.50 52.54 22.12
C ARG A 2 -22.24 51.37 23.10
N GLY A 3 -21.09 50.69 23.09
CA GLY A 3 -19.85 50.91 22.38
C GLY A 3 -18.88 49.73 22.54
N LEU A 4 -17.85 49.74 21.68
CA LEU A 4 -16.72 48.82 21.68
C LEU A 4 -15.97 48.83 23.01
N LYS A 5 -15.44 47.66 23.40
CA LYS A 5 -14.18 47.59 24.15
C LYS A 5 -13.24 46.58 23.49
N LYS A 6 -12.15 47.12 22.95
CA LYS A 6 -10.93 46.43 22.55
C LYS A 6 -9.89 46.73 23.64
N ALA A 7 -9.21 45.72 24.14
CA ALA A 7 -8.01 45.79 24.99
C ALA A 7 -7.41 44.38 25.01
N ALA A 8 -6.10 44.12 24.97
CA ALA A 8 -4.94 44.98 24.90
C ALA A 8 -3.78 44.16 24.30
N GLU A 9 -2.92 44.83 23.53
CA GLU A 9 -1.54 44.41 23.29
C GLU A 9 -0.77 44.43 24.62
N ASN A 10 0.05 43.42 24.86
CA ASN A 10 1.07 43.47 25.91
C ASN A 10 2.45 43.66 25.26
N LYS A 11 3.04 44.82 25.53
CA LYS A 11 4.45 45.15 25.23
C LYS A 11 5.33 44.70 26.39
N SER A 12 6.58 44.36 26.08
CA SER A 12 7.84 44.62 26.84
C SER A 12 8.80 43.45 26.64
N ALA A 13 10.12 43.61 26.49
CA ALA A 13 10.96 44.79 26.49
C ALA A 13 12.30 44.45 25.80
N LEU A 14 12.96 45.51 25.35
CA LEU A 14 14.32 45.59 24.83
C LEU A 14 15.37 45.13 25.84
N ILE A 15 16.49 44.56 25.38
CA ILE A 15 17.82 44.94 25.89
C ILE A 15 18.80 45.13 24.72
N THR A 16 19.49 46.24 24.82
CA THR A 16 20.42 46.90 23.91
C THR A 16 21.86 46.52 24.24
N GLY A 17 22.75 46.57 23.23
CA GLY A 17 24.20 46.79 23.40
C GLY A 17 25.05 45.54 23.19
N GLY A 18 26.21 45.59 22.54
CA GLY A 18 26.99 46.67 21.96
C GLY A 18 28.23 46.03 21.33
N ALA A 19 28.71 46.59 20.21
CA ALA A 19 29.89 46.09 19.49
C ALA A 19 31.16 46.77 20.01
N VAL A 20 32.22 46.00 20.32
CA VAL A 20 33.62 46.41 20.07
C VAL A 20 34.50 45.18 19.89
N ALA A 21 35.34 45.22 18.85
CA ALA A 21 36.27 44.18 18.44
C ALA A 21 37.50 44.05 19.36
N ALA A 22 38.04 42.83 19.46
CA ALA A 22 39.44 42.59 19.80
C ALA A 22 39.98 41.45 18.94
N MET A 23 40.92 41.83 18.07
CA MET A 23 41.66 40.99 17.14
C MET A 23 42.81 40.31 17.91
N ALA A 24 42.92 38.99 17.86
CA ALA A 24 44.13 38.27 18.24
C ALA A 24 44.47 37.27 17.15
N ALA A 25 45.55 37.57 16.44
CA ALA A 25 46.12 36.76 15.37
C ALA A 25 46.75 35.49 15.95
N ALA A 26 46.35 34.33 15.43
CA ALA A 26 47.11 33.09 15.57
C ALA A 26 47.38 32.54 14.17
N ALA A 27 48.63 32.66 13.75
CA ALA A 27 49.15 32.07 12.53
C ALA A 27 49.22 30.54 12.71
N GLY A 28 48.40 29.81 11.97
CA GLY A 28 48.51 28.37 11.80
C GLY A 28 48.79 28.06 10.34
N LEU A 29 50.03 27.65 10.03
CA LEU A 29 50.37 27.07 8.74
C LEU A 29 49.62 25.74 8.58
N LEU A 30 48.68 25.68 7.64
CA LEU A 30 48.17 24.42 7.09
C LEU A 30 48.62 24.36 5.64
N LEU A 31 49.59 23.47 5.38
CA LEU A 31 50.06 23.16 4.04
C LEU A 31 48.89 22.65 3.20
N ALA A 32 48.72 23.30 2.03
CA ALA A 32 47.79 22.92 1.00
C ALA A 32 48.11 21.50 0.49
N GLY A 33 47.16 20.58 0.63
CA GLY A 33 47.14 19.31 -0.10
C GLY A 33 46.18 19.42 -1.27
N CYS A 34 46.69 19.71 -2.46
CA CYS A 34 45.96 19.56 -3.72
C CYS A 34 46.79 18.70 -4.67
N SER A 35 46.39 17.45 -4.88
CA SER A 35 46.54 16.79 -6.18
C SER A 35 45.37 15.83 -6.38
N GLY A 36 44.70 16.02 -7.52
CA GLY A 36 43.35 15.51 -7.78
C GLY A 36 43.25 14.00 -7.82
N SER A 37 42.14 13.49 -7.27
CA SER A 37 41.61 12.19 -7.68
C SER A 37 41.02 12.35 -9.07
N SER A 38 41.82 11.96 -10.07
CA SER A 38 41.41 11.79 -11.44
C SER A 38 40.29 10.77 -11.57
N GLU A 39 39.47 10.97 -12.60
CA GLU A 39 38.32 10.18 -13.01
C GLU A 39 38.58 8.67 -12.94
N GLY A 40 37.93 8.01 -11.98
CA GLY A 40 37.72 6.58 -12.02
C GLY A 40 36.62 6.27 -13.03
N VAL A 41 36.93 6.29 -14.33
CA VAL A 41 36.12 5.57 -15.31
C VAL A 41 36.15 4.12 -14.89
N ARG A 42 35.04 3.63 -14.32
CA ARG A 42 34.83 2.20 -14.12
C ARG A 42 34.92 1.59 -15.51
N LYS A 43 36.03 0.91 -15.82
CA LYS A 43 35.98 -0.12 -16.85
C LYS A 43 35.08 -1.21 -16.29
N GLU A 44 33.83 -1.22 -16.69
CA GLU A 44 33.02 -2.45 -16.74
C GLU A 44 33.89 -3.47 -17.48
N GLY A 45 34.56 -4.36 -16.75
CA GLY A 45 35.24 -5.51 -17.34
C GLY A 45 34.20 -6.32 -18.14
N PRO A 46 34.64 -7.14 -19.13
CA PRO A 46 33.71 -7.96 -19.88
C PRO A 46 32.79 -8.69 -18.91
N ALA A 47 31.48 -8.56 -19.15
CA ALA A 47 30.44 -9.11 -18.29
C ALA A 47 30.87 -10.52 -17.85
N GLN A 48 31.12 -10.70 -16.55
CA GLN A 48 31.33 -12.04 -16.05
C GLN A 48 30.04 -12.79 -16.38
N THR A 49 30.13 -13.72 -17.32
CA THR A 49 29.15 -14.80 -17.46
C THR A 49 29.33 -15.68 -16.24
N GLN A 50 28.93 -15.16 -15.08
CA GLN A 50 28.73 -15.95 -13.90
C GLN A 50 27.54 -16.83 -14.25
N SER A 51 27.85 -18.10 -14.51
CA SER A 51 26.89 -19.19 -14.59
C SER A 51 25.79 -18.92 -13.59
N ALA A 52 24.56 -18.73 -14.09
CA ALA A 52 23.41 -18.28 -13.31
C ALA A 52 23.45 -18.96 -11.94
N ALA A 53 23.71 -18.16 -10.90
CA ALA A 53 23.61 -18.63 -9.54
C ALA A 53 22.23 -19.29 -9.43
N LYS A 54 22.25 -20.61 -9.19
CA LYS A 54 21.08 -21.45 -9.04
C LYS A 54 20.08 -20.68 -8.19
N ALA A 55 18.92 -20.34 -8.78
CA ALA A 55 17.88 -19.56 -8.13
C ALA A 55 17.75 -19.99 -6.68
N THR A 56 18.14 -19.10 -5.76
CA THR A 56 17.84 -19.28 -4.34
C THR A 56 16.34 -19.48 -4.29
N ARG A 57 15.91 -20.67 -3.90
CA ARG A 57 14.49 -20.98 -3.73
C ARG A 57 13.92 -19.85 -2.89
N ILE A 58 13.00 -19.08 -3.47
CA ILE A 58 12.07 -18.24 -2.72
C ILE A 58 11.58 -19.14 -1.57
N PRO A 59 11.59 -18.69 -0.30
CA PRO A 59 11.05 -19.49 0.78
C PRO A 59 9.66 -19.93 0.33
N SER A 60 9.52 -21.24 0.14
CA SER A 60 8.24 -21.86 -0.19
C SER A 60 7.27 -21.33 0.85
N ALA A 61 6.19 -20.69 0.41
CA ALA A 61 5.06 -20.40 1.27
C ALA A 61 4.85 -21.67 2.10
N SER A 62 5.00 -21.55 3.42
CA SER A 62 4.87 -22.67 4.35
C SER A 62 3.62 -23.43 3.92
N ALA A 63 3.80 -24.69 3.52
CA ALA A 63 2.71 -25.51 3.06
C ALA A 63 1.66 -25.51 4.17
N THR A 64 0.60 -24.74 3.95
CA THR A 64 -0.58 -24.73 4.78
C THR A 64 -1.06 -26.19 4.78
N PRO A 65 -1.51 -26.75 5.91
CA PRO A 65 -2.18 -28.05 5.89
C PRO A 65 -3.17 -28.06 4.72
N VAL A 66 -3.30 -29.20 4.03
CA VAL A 66 -4.23 -29.38 2.90
C VAL A 66 -5.65 -29.19 3.43
N GLN A 67 -6.01 -27.93 3.62
CA GLN A 67 -7.35 -27.49 3.89
C GLN A 67 -8.05 -27.57 2.55
N GLU A 68 -9.23 -28.19 2.57
CA GLU A 68 -10.09 -28.20 1.40
C GLU A 68 -10.23 -26.75 0.90
N LYS A 69 -9.83 -26.54 -0.35
CA LYS A 69 -9.87 -25.20 -0.94
C LYS A 69 -11.33 -24.79 -1.04
N VAL A 70 -11.62 -23.61 -0.52
CA VAL A 70 -12.95 -23.03 -0.58
C VAL A 70 -13.34 -22.78 -2.04
N ASP A 71 -14.54 -23.20 -2.42
CA ASP A 71 -15.12 -22.85 -3.72
C ASP A 71 -15.58 -21.40 -3.71
N ALA A 72 -14.67 -20.49 -4.07
CA ALA A 72 -14.91 -19.05 -4.09
C ALA A 72 -16.03 -18.65 -5.05
N VAL A 73 -16.18 -19.35 -6.18
CA VAL A 73 -17.24 -19.05 -7.15
C VAL A 73 -18.61 -19.39 -6.55
N LYS A 74 -18.72 -20.52 -5.87
CA LYS A 74 -19.93 -20.93 -5.16
C LYS A 74 -20.23 -19.99 -3.99
N LEU A 75 -19.23 -19.55 -3.22
CA LEU A 75 -19.42 -18.55 -2.17
C LEU A 75 -20.06 -17.28 -2.73
N ILE A 76 -19.45 -16.69 -3.77
CA ILE A 76 -19.89 -15.41 -4.34
C ILE A 76 -21.29 -15.54 -4.96
N LYS A 77 -21.58 -16.63 -5.67
CA LYS A 77 -22.89 -16.84 -6.29
C LYS A 77 -24.02 -17.03 -5.26
N ASN A 78 -23.73 -17.66 -4.13
CA ASN A 78 -24.74 -17.94 -3.10
C ASN A 78 -24.89 -16.82 -2.07
N ASP A 79 -23.93 -15.89 -1.99
CA ASP A 79 -23.93 -14.85 -0.97
C ASP A 79 -24.94 -13.73 -1.28
N PRO A 80 -25.98 -13.51 -0.45
CA PRO A 80 -26.97 -12.48 -0.69
C PRO A 80 -26.42 -11.05 -0.57
N LYS A 81 -25.24 -10.84 0.02
CA LYS A 81 -24.59 -9.51 0.10
C LYS A 81 -23.89 -9.10 -1.19
N VAL A 82 -23.63 -10.05 -2.09
CA VAL A 82 -23.03 -9.79 -3.41
C VAL A 82 -24.13 -9.34 -4.37
N SER A 83 -23.89 -8.26 -5.11
CA SER A 83 -24.88 -7.73 -6.07
C SER A 83 -25.16 -8.69 -7.22
N ASP A 84 -26.39 -8.60 -7.74
CA ASP A 84 -26.81 -9.39 -8.90
C ASP A 84 -25.96 -9.09 -10.14
N GLN A 85 -25.44 -7.86 -10.28
CA GLN A 85 -24.56 -7.49 -11.38
C GLN A 85 -23.25 -8.30 -11.32
N ILE A 86 -22.62 -8.41 -10.15
CA ILE A 86 -21.40 -9.22 -9.98
C ILE A 86 -21.72 -10.69 -10.25
N LYS A 87 -22.78 -11.25 -9.65
CA LYS A 87 -23.16 -12.66 -9.85
C LYS A 87 -23.46 -12.99 -11.31
N LYS A 88 -24.15 -12.11 -12.02
CA LYS A 88 -24.51 -12.29 -13.44
C LYS A 88 -23.28 -12.23 -14.35
N ASN A 89 -22.29 -11.41 -14.00
CA ASN A 89 -21.07 -11.24 -14.79
C ASN A 89 -19.96 -12.22 -14.39
N LEU A 90 -20.04 -12.85 -13.22
CA LEU A 90 -19.12 -13.91 -12.81
C LEU A 90 -19.35 -15.19 -13.61
N LYS A 91 -18.69 -15.25 -14.76
CA LYS A 91 -18.68 -16.37 -15.70
C LYS A 91 -17.25 -16.81 -15.98
N PRO A 92 -17.03 -18.05 -16.43
CA PRO A 92 -15.71 -18.47 -16.86
C PRO A 92 -15.21 -17.59 -18.01
N CYS A 93 -13.94 -17.17 -17.95
CA CYS A 93 -13.25 -16.50 -19.05
C CYS A 93 -12.89 -17.48 -20.17
N THR A 94 -12.43 -18.68 -19.81
CA THR A 94 -12.11 -19.76 -20.75
C THR A 94 -12.42 -21.10 -20.12
N LYS A 95 -13.23 -21.94 -20.78
CA LYS A 95 -13.68 -23.24 -20.25
C LYS A 95 -14.29 -23.07 -18.84
N ASP A 96 -13.60 -23.56 -17.82
CA ASP A 96 -14.03 -23.53 -16.41
C ASP A 96 -13.20 -22.55 -15.56
N GLN A 97 -12.35 -21.73 -16.18
CA GLN A 97 -11.51 -20.76 -15.48
C GLN A 97 -12.26 -19.46 -15.25
N TYR A 98 -12.61 -19.17 -13.99
CA TYR A 98 -13.24 -17.91 -13.60
C TYR A 98 -12.19 -16.83 -13.30
N PRO A 99 -12.50 -15.54 -13.52
CA PRO A 99 -11.61 -14.42 -13.18
C PRO A 99 -11.69 -14.10 -11.68
N VAL A 100 -11.26 -15.05 -10.86
CA VAL A 100 -11.27 -14.93 -9.41
C VAL A 100 -9.86 -15.11 -8.90
N ASP A 101 -9.41 -14.16 -8.08
CA ASP A 101 -8.22 -14.31 -7.26
C ASP A 101 -8.64 -14.54 -5.79
N VAL A 102 -7.92 -15.43 -5.11
CA VAL A 102 -8.26 -15.87 -3.75
C VAL A 102 -7.01 -15.79 -2.87
N ILE A 103 -7.10 -14.99 -1.82
CA ILE A 103 -6.02 -14.78 -0.85
C ILE A 103 -6.51 -15.28 0.51
N TYR A 104 -5.68 -16.07 1.19
CA TYR A 104 -5.98 -16.59 2.53
C TYR A 104 -5.11 -15.88 3.56
N GLY A 105 -5.68 -15.49 4.70
CA GLY A 105 -4.91 -14.85 5.78
C GLY A 105 -5.69 -14.76 7.09
N ASN A 106 -5.10 -14.14 8.10
CA ASN A 106 -5.76 -13.96 9.40
C ASN A 106 -6.05 -12.47 9.63
N LEU A 107 -7.24 -12.04 9.24
CA LEU A 107 -7.74 -10.67 9.39
C LEU A 107 -8.64 -10.53 10.62
N THR A 108 -9.44 -11.56 10.92
CA THR A 108 -10.51 -11.50 11.93
C THR A 108 -10.18 -12.24 13.22
N GLY A 109 -9.06 -12.95 13.29
CA GLY A 109 -8.72 -13.81 14.43
C GLY A 109 -9.64 -15.02 14.57
N GLY A 110 -10.33 -15.42 13.48
CA GLY A 110 -11.24 -16.56 13.46
C GLY A 110 -10.56 -17.93 13.61
N PRO A 111 -11.38 -19.00 13.72
CA PRO A 111 -10.91 -20.38 13.89
C PRO A 111 -10.10 -20.90 12.68
N ARG A 112 -10.38 -20.37 11.50
CA ARG A 112 -9.67 -20.69 10.24
C ARG A 112 -9.23 -19.41 9.53
N PRO A 113 -8.29 -19.50 8.58
CA PRO A 113 -7.93 -18.37 7.74
C PRO A 113 -9.18 -17.76 7.07
N ASP A 114 -9.26 -16.44 7.11
CA ASP A 114 -10.20 -15.67 6.32
C ASP A 114 -9.86 -15.81 4.82
N VAL A 115 -10.88 -15.72 3.98
CA VAL A 115 -10.77 -15.83 2.53
C VAL A 115 -11.13 -14.49 1.91
N VAL A 116 -10.14 -13.84 1.31
CA VAL A 116 -10.34 -12.66 0.47
C VAL A 116 -10.58 -13.14 -0.95
N VAL A 117 -11.69 -12.71 -1.54
CA VAL A 117 -12.08 -13.06 -2.92
C VAL A 117 -12.15 -11.80 -3.75
N ASN A 118 -11.29 -11.69 -4.76
CA ASN A 118 -11.29 -10.62 -5.75
C ASN A 118 -11.90 -11.14 -7.05
N ILE A 119 -12.92 -10.45 -7.55
CA ILE A 119 -13.52 -10.69 -8.86
C ILE A 119 -12.90 -9.72 -9.84
N LEU A 120 -12.37 -10.25 -10.94
CA LEU A 120 -11.66 -9.51 -11.95
C LEU A 120 -12.44 -9.52 -13.28
N THR A 121 -12.12 -8.61 -14.18
CA THR A 121 -12.50 -8.70 -15.58
C THR A 121 -11.68 -9.78 -16.29
N CYS A 122 -12.28 -10.42 -17.29
CA CYS A 122 -11.55 -11.33 -18.15
C CYS A 122 -10.58 -10.55 -19.06
N GLY A 123 -9.31 -10.96 -19.08
CA GLY A 123 -8.31 -10.47 -20.03
C GLY A 123 -7.33 -9.47 -19.42
N ASP A 124 -7.85 -8.37 -18.86
CA ASP A 124 -7.06 -7.26 -18.31
C ASP A 124 -6.99 -7.24 -16.77
N SER A 125 -7.67 -8.17 -16.11
CA SER A 125 -7.58 -8.41 -14.66
C SER A 125 -7.92 -7.20 -13.78
N PHE A 126 -8.78 -6.29 -14.27
CA PHE A 126 -9.28 -5.18 -13.46
C PHE A 126 -10.26 -5.69 -12.42
N GLY A 127 -10.01 -5.38 -11.16
CA GLY A 127 -10.90 -5.79 -10.08
C GLY A 127 -12.21 -5.03 -10.07
N VAL A 128 -13.31 -5.77 -10.08
CA VAL A 128 -14.69 -5.25 -10.11
C VAL A 128 -15.43 -5.50 -8.80
N GLY A 129 -14.88 -6.35 -7.92
CA GLY A 129 -15.41 -6.56 -6.58
C GLY A 129 -14.42 -7.30 -5.69
N SER A 130 -14.41 -6.95 -4.41
CA SER A 130 -13.57 -7.57 -3.39
C SER A 130 -14.39 -7.89 -2.14
N TYR A 131 -14.20 -9.09 -1.59
CA TYR A 131 -14.99 -9.61 -0.47
C TYR A 131 -14.09 -10.29 0.55
N VAL A 132 -14.45 -10.23 1.83
CA VAL A 132 -13.80 -11.01 2.89
C VAL A 132 -14.80 -11.96 3.53
N TYR A 133 -14.42 -13.22 3.58
CA TYR A 133 -15.19 -14.30 4.16
C TYR A 133 -14.50 -14.86 5.39
N ARG A 134 -15.19 -14.84 6.53
CA ARG A 134 -14.73 -15.41 7.80
C ARG A 134 -15.37 -16.77 8.04
N ALA A 135 -14.58 -17.75 8.48
CA ALA A 135 -15.14 -19.05 8.89
C ALA A 135 -15.94 -18.92 10.19
N LYS A 136 -17.13 -19.51 10.24
CA LYS A 136 -17.99 -19.48 11.44
C LYS A 136 -17.53 -20.42 12.54
N ASP A 137 -16.81 -21.47 12.16
CA ASP A 137 -16.35 -22.53 13.06
C ASP A 137 -15.08 -23.21 12.52
N GLU A 138 -14.55 -24.15 13.30
CA GLU A 138 -13.36 -24.94 12.97
C GLU A 138 -13.58 -25.92 11.79
N SER A 139 -14.83 -26.30 11.49
CA SER A 139 -15.15 -27.24 10.40
C SER A 139 -14.84 -26.63 9.03
N GLY A 140 -14.99 -25.30 8.91
CA GLY A 140 -14.80 -24.58 7.65
C GLY A 140 -15.92 -24.80 6.64
N ASP A 141 -17.03 -25.44 7.04
CA ASP A 141 -18.17 -25.72 6.18
C ASP A 141 -19.02 -24.47 5.91
N ALA A 142 -18.89 -23.45 6.78
CA ALA A 142 -19.64 -22.21 6.68
C ALA A 142 -18.72 -21.00 6.77
N TYR A 143 -18.76 -20.18 5.72
CA TYR A 143 -18.16 -18.86 5.69
C TYR A 143 -19.24 -17.78 5.66
N GLU A 144 -18.98 -16.67 6.34
CA GLU A 144 -19.80 -15.47 6.26
C GLU A 144 -19.04 -14.30 5.65
N ASN A 145 -19.72 -13.56 4.78
CA ASN A 145 -19.18 -12.31 4.25
C ASN A 145 -19.23 -11.23 5.34
N VAL A 146 -18.06 -10.71 5.67
CA VAL A 146 -17.84 -9.66 6.68
C VAL A 146 -17.30 -8.36 6.07
N PHE A 147 -17.07 -8.32 4.76
CA PHE A 147 -16.66 -7.13 4.02
C PHE A 147 -17.01 -7.27 2.54
N ALA A 148 -17.50 -6.18 1.93
CA ALA A 148 -17.76 -6.12 0.50
C ALA A 148 -17.40 -4.72 -0.05
N ALA A 149 -16.71 -4.70 -1.18
CA ALA A 149 -16.45 -3.49 -1.95
C ALA A 149 -16.62 -3.78 -3.44
N GLU A 150 -17.62 -3.18 -4.07
CA GLU A 150 -17.97 -3.41 -5.49
C GLU A 150 -17.76 -2.17 -6.39
N GLN A 151 -17.14 -1.12 -5.85
CA GLN A 151 -16.87 0.09 -6.62
C GLN A 151 -15.60 -0.09 -7.46
N SER A 152 -15.77 -0.54 -8.70
CA SER A 152 -14.68 -0.71 -9.67
C SER A 152 -13.96 0.62 -10.01
N PRO A 153 -12.63 0.62 -10.19
CA PRO A 153 -11.72 -0.51 -9.96
C PRO A 153 -11.38 -0.67 -8.47
N VAL A 154 -11.42 -1.92 -8.00
CA VAL A 154 -11.18 -2.28 -6.60
C VAL A 154 -10.39 -3.58 -6.52
N TYR A 155 -9.39 -3.61 -5.64
CA TYR A 155 -8.64 -4.83 -5.33
C TYR A 155 -8.34 -4.89 -3.84
N ALA A 156 -8.50 -6.08 -3.24
CA ALA A 156 -8.18 -6.32 -1.85
C ALA A 156 -6.93 -7.19 -1.71
N ASP A 157 -6.07 -6.81 -0.77
CA ASP A 157 -4.90 -7.57 -0.37
C ASP A 157 -4.80 -7.64 1.16
N ILE A 158 -3.94 -8.52 1.67
CA ILE A 158 -3.64 -8.68 3.08
C ILE A 158 -2.22 -8.20 3.34
N ASP A 159 -2.06 -7.09 4.08
CA ASP A 159 -0.78 -6.68 4.63
C ASP A 159 -0.73 -7.00 6.12
N ARG A 160 -0.02 -8.07 6.48
CA ARG A 160 0.03 -8.64 7.84
C ARG A 160 -1.36 -9.03 8.38
N LYS A 161 -2.02 -8.14 9.11
CA LYS A 161 -3.37 -8.30 9.69
C LYS A 161 -4.34 -7.23 9.22
N ASP A 162 -3.88 -6.34 8.36
CA ASP A 162 -4.68 -5.27 7.80
C ASP A 162 -5.24 -5.72 6.45
N LEU A 163 -6.52 -5.44 6.22
CA LEU A 163 -7.11 -5.54 4.90
C LEU A 163 -6.80 -4.24 4.15
N GLN A 164 -6.08 -4.34 3.04
CA GLN A 164 -5.80 -3.19 2.19
C GLN A 164 -6.69 -3.20 0.96
N ILE A 165 -7.42 -2.11 0.73
CA ILE A 165 -8.22 -1.89 -0.48
C ILE A 165 -7.52 -0.86 -1.35
N THR A 166 -7.13 -1.30 -2.54
CA THR A 166 -6.58 -0.45 -3.58
C THR A 166 -7.67 -0.03 -4.56
N ARG A 167 -7.73 1.28 -4.86
CA ARG A 167 -8.64 1.85 -5.87
C ARG A 167 -7.88 2.79 -6.78
N GLN A 168 -8.02 2.62 -8.08
CA GLN A 168 -7.46 3.58 -9.05
C GLN A 168 -8.33 4.84 -9.11
N VAL A 169 -7.69 6.00 -9.21
CA VAL A 169 -8.30 7.32 -9.27
C VAL A 169 -8.09 7.91 -10.66
N TYR A 170 -9.19 8.30 -11.30
CA TYR A 170 -9.20 8.89 -12.64
C TYR A 170 -9.61 10.36 -12.54
N ALA A 171 -8.76 11.26 -13.02
CA ALA A 171 -9.08 12.66 -13.22
C ALA A 171 -9.93 12.87 -14.48
N PRO A 172 -10.60 14.03 -14.62
CA PRO A 172 -11.30 14.38 -15.85
C PRO A 172 -10.36 14.33 -17.06
N GLY A 173 -10.69 13.50 -18.05
CA GLY A 173 -9.91 13.32 -19.27
C GLY A 173 -8.93 12.15 -19.25
N ASP A 174 -8.79 11.43 -18.12
CA ASP A 174 -7.98 10.22 -18.08
C ASP A 174 -8.54 9.14 -19.00
N ALA A 175 -7.64 8.45 -19.70
CA ALA A 175 -7.99 7.25 -20.46
C ALA A 175 -8.20 6.07 -19.51
N VAL A 176 -9.05 5.11 -19.89
CA VAL A 176 -9.38 3.93 -19.07
C VAL A 176 -8.13 3.12 -18.68
N CYS A 177 -7.12 3.07 -19.54
CA CYS A 177 -5.85 2.40 -19.26
C CYS A 177 -5.00 3.07 -18.18
N CYS A 178 -5.29 4.33 -17.89
CA CYS A 178 -4.26 5.29 -17.51
C CYS A 178 -4.80 6.19 -16.40
N PRO A 179 -5.02 5.64 -15.19
CA PRO A 179 -5.40 6.45 -14.03
C PRO A 179 -4.32 7.45 -13.67
N SER A 180 -4.71 8.63 -13.20
CA SER A 180 -3.79 9.65 -12.70
C SER A 180 -3.35 9.44 -11.25
N GLY A 181 -3.99 8.53 -10.50
CA GLY A 181 -3.62 8.26 -9.11
C GLY A 181 -4.24 6.99 -8.55
N GLN A 182 -4.03 6.77 -7.25
CA GLN A 182 -4.56 5.62 -6.52
C GLN A 182 -4.81 5.99 -5.06
N ASP A 183 -5.88 5.44 -4.50
CA ASP A 183 -6.12 5.37 -3.06
C ASP A 183 -5.80 3.97 -2.54
N VAL A 184 -5.07 3.90 -1.43
CA VAL A 184 -4.90 2.70 -0.61
C VAL A 184 -5.57 2.94 0.72
N LEU A 185 -6.62 2.19 1.02
CA LEU A 185 -7.39 2.25 2.25
C LEU A 185 -7.02 1.05 3.11
N THR A 186 -6.64 1.29 4.36
CA THR A 186 -6.28 0.26 5.32
C THR A 186 -7.44 0.06 6.28
N TYR A 187 -7.86 -1.19 6.46
CA TYR A 187 -8.93 -1.59 7.37
C TYR A 187 -8.41 -2.57 8.41
N GLN A 188 -8.92 -2.44 9.63
CA GLN A 188 -8.71 -3.41 10.71
C GLN A 188 -10.02 -3.96 11.21
N TRP A 189 -10.01 -5.24 11.58
CA TRP A 189 -11.14 -5.89 12.21
C TRP A 189 -11.29 -5.42 13.67
N ALA A 190 -12.44 -4.84 14.00
CA ALA A 190 -12.77 -4.42 15.36
C ALA A 190 -14.29 -4.44 15.58
N ASN A 191 -14.71 -5.05 16.69
CA ASN A 191 -16.13 -5.14 17.09
C ASN A 191 -17.02 -5.74 15.98
N ASP A 192 -16.57 -6.86 15.41
CA ASP A 192 -17.26 -7.62 14.37
C ASP A 192 -17.48 -6.87 13.03
N ASP A 193 -16.62 -5.89 12.74
CA ASP A 193 -16.65 -5.17 11.46
C ASP A 193 -15.25 -4.67 11.08
N PHE A 194 -15.02 -4.44 9.79
CA PHE A 194 -13.81 -3.77 9.30
C PHE A 194 -13.96 -2.26 9.39
N LYS A 195 -13.05 -1.61 10.12
CA LYS A 195 -12.98 -0.15 10.25
C LYS A 195 -11.79 0.40 9.49
N GLU A 196 -12.02 1.41 8.66
CA GLU A 196 -10.94 2.14 8.00
C GLU A 196 -10.08 2.82 9.07
N THR A 197 -8.80 2.46 9.12
CA THR A 197 -7.82 3.00 10.06
C THR A 197 -6.81 3.91 9.38
N GLY A 198 -6.71 3.84 8.05
CA GLY A 198 -5.81 4.67 7.29
C GLY A 198 -6.22 4.80 5.83
N ARG A 199 -5.76 5.87 5.20
CA ARG A 199 -5.89 6.11 3.76
C ARG A 199 -4.68 6.88 3.26
N THR A 200 -4.12 6.41 2.16
CA THR A 200 -3.05 7.09 1.44
C THR A 200 -3.50 7.34 0.00
N HIS A 201 -3.37 8.59 -0.45
CA HIS A 201 -3.58 8.96 -1.85
C HIS A 201 -2.23 9.17 -2.52
N THR A 202 -2.03 8.57 -3.70
CA THR A 202 -0.85 8.79 -4.54
C THR A 202 -1.28 9.40 -5.87
N ASP A 203 -0.66 10.52 -6.22
CA ASP A 203 -0.80 11.17 -7.52
C ASP A 203 0.36 10.76 -8.42
N TYR A 204 0.06 10.00 -9.47
CA TYR A 204 1.08 9.47 -10.37
C TYR A 204 1.77 10.55 -11.20
N SER A 205 1.13 11.71 -11.40
CA SER A 205 1.76 12.84 -12.09
C SER A 205 2.86 13.52 -11.25
N LYS A 206 2.89 13.27 -9.93
CA LYS A 206 3.84 13.88 -8.98
C LYS A 206 4.97 12.95 -8.54
N VAL A 207 4.77 11.63 -8.59
CA VAL A 207 5.81 10.65 -8.19
C VAL A 207 7.01 10.59 -9.13
N GLY A 208 6.91 11.14 -10.34
CA GLY A 208 8.03 11.27 -11.28
C GLY A 208 9.03 12.39 -10.98
N ASN A 209 8.78 13.25 -9.98
CA ASN A 209 9.59 14.45 -9.71
C ASN A 209 10.29 14.46 -8.34
N THR A 210 10.22 13.38 -7.57
CA THR A 210 10.92 13.30 -6.27
C THR A 210 12.14 12.40 -6.40
N GLY A 211 13.26 12.97 -6.83
CA GLY A 211 14.61 12.38 -6.67
C GLY A 211 15.04 12.28 -5.19
N LYS A 212 14.15 11.84 -4.31
CA LYS A 212 14.38 11.63 -2.89
C LYS A 212 13.89 10.22 -2.54
N VAL A 213 14.85 9.32 -2.50
CA VAL A 213 14.70 7.96 -1.94
C VAL A 213 14.24 8.12 -0.48
N PRO A 214 13.19 7.41 -0.01
CA PRO A 214 12.83 7.42 1.40
C PRO A 214 14.01 6.91 2.23
N SER A 215 14.40 7.70 3.22
CA SER A 215 15.48 7.40 4.16
C SER A 215 15.19 6.10 4.90
N THR A 216 16.22 5.27 4.99
CA THR A 216 16.30 4.01 5.74
C THR A 216 15.61 4.09 7.10
N GLY A 217 14.70 3.16 7.35
CA GLY A 217 14.12 2.93 8.67
C GLY A 217 15.19 2.53 9.68
N THR A 218 15.16 3.16 10.85
CA THR A 218 15.97 2.77 12.00
C THR A 218 15.30 1.56 12.66
N GLU A 219 15.99 0.43 12.65
CA GLU A 219 15.66 -0.72 13.48
C GLU A 219 15.74 -0.33 14.97
N GLY A 220 14.72 -0.70 15.73
CA GLY A 220 14.69 -0.65 17.20
C GLY A 220 14.36 -2.02 17.75
#